data_AF-A0AA37X3S4-F1
#
_entry.id   AF-A0AA37X3S4-F1
#
_cell.length_a   1.000
_cell.length_b   1.000
_cell.length_c   1.000
_cell.angle_alpha   90.00
_cell.angle_beta   90.00
_cell.angle_gamma   90.00
#
_symmetry.space_group_name_H-M   'P 1'
#
loop_
_entity.id
_entity.type
_entity.pdbx_description
1 polymer ?
#
loop_
_entity_poly.entity_id
_entity_poly.type
_entity_poly.pdbx_seq_one_letter_code
_entity_poly.pdbx_strand_id
1 'polypeptide(L)'
;MAMGTIVTVAEKKHFLRWFLANYDLQSREAEMLLRYMMTRENVLQRVHFVDNFRHFSRVIVVSTTCVHVAPFRYYRRNKPVTTDVEQAFMDLYQHPDEDIYVGLFFKDRSSCPEFASVLEEPVRTDMDPAMREMLSLQAEWVIDQALRAHRREELMRAVDDALDSGDRAAFLIASQRLIAFDQGELTAASSL
;
A
#
# COMPACT_ATOMS: atom_id res chain seq x y z
N MET A 1 -1.04 9.31 -15.51
CA MET A 1 -1.16 10.20 -14.35
C MET A 1 -1.69 9.36 -13.20
N ALA A 2 -0.88 9.09 -12.18
CA ALA A 2 -1.36 8.33 -11.01
C ALA A 2 -2.29 9.24 -10.21
N MET A 3 -3.56 8.86 -10.11
CA MET A 3 -4.52 9.56 -9.26
C MET A 3 -4.17 9.22 -7.81
N GLY A 4 -3.28 10.01 -7.20
CA GLY A 4 -3.18 10.03 -5.75
C GLY A 4 -4.55 10.42 -5.22
N THR A 5 -5.18 9.55 -4.45
CA THR A 5 -6.47 9.81 -3.79
C THR A 5 -6.31 11.03 -2.90
N ILE A 6 -6.87 12.17 -3.33
CA ILE A 6 -6.88 13.38 -2.53
C ILE A 6 -7.93 13.19 -1.44
N VAL A 7 -7.49 12.80 -0.25
CA VAL A 7 -8.36 12.64 0.92
C VAL A 7 -8.70 14.03 1.46
N THR A 8 -9.99 14.35 1.50
CA THR A 8 -10.47 15.66 1.95
C THR A 8 -10.36 15.80 3.48
N VAL A 9 -10.28 17.05 3.95
CA VAL A 9 -10.29 17.35 5.39
C VAL A 9 -11.55 16.80 6.08
N ALA A 10 -12.69 16.79 5.38
CA ALA A 10 -13.95 16.24 5.89
C ALA A 10 -13.87 14.73 6.13
N GLU A 11 -13.30 13.97 5.19
CA GLU A 11 -13.07 12.53 5.33
C GLU A 11 -12.10 12.22 6.48
N LYS A 12 -10.99 12.98 6.58
CA LYS A 12 -10.04 12.86 7.70
C LYS A 12 -10.72 13.12 9.06
N LYS A 13 -11.58 14.15 9.16
CA LYS A 13 -12.36 14.43 10.39
C LYS A 13 -13.33 13.30 10.72
N HIS A 14 -14.03 12.77 9.71
CA HIS A 14 -14.97 11.68 9.90
C HIS A 14 -14.25 10.43 10.41
N PHE A 15 -13.14 10.05 9.77
CA PHE A 15 -12.30 8.95 10.18
C PHE A 15 -11.78 9.11 11.61
N LEU A 16 -11.21 10.27 11.96
CA LEU A 16 -10.67 10.48 13.32
C LEU A 16 -11.77 10.39 14.40
N ARG A 17 -12.98 10.88 14.13
CA ARG A 17 -14.12 10.72 15.05
C ARG A 17 -14.50 9.25 15.21
N TRP A 18 -14.60 8.53 14.10
CA TRP A 18 -14.89 7.09 14.13
C TRP A 18 -13.78 6.34 14.88
N PHE A 19 -12.51 6.60 14.60
CA PHE A 19 -11.38 5.95 15.22
C PHE A 19 -11.35 6.16 16.73
N LEU A 20 -11.50 7.40 17.19
CA LEU A 20 -11.52 7.75 18.62
C LEU A 20 -12.78 7.26 19.35
N ALA A 21 -13.84 6.88 18.64
CA ALA A 21 -15.04 6.30 19.23
C ALA A 21 -14.97 4.76 19.33
N ASN A 22 -14.18 4.11 18.47
CA ASN A 22 -14.09 2.65 18.39
C ASN A 22 -12.85 2.07 19.07
N TYR A 23 -11.82 2.88 19.33
CA TYR A 23 -10.56 2.41 19.90
C TYR A 23 -10.06 3.29 21.04
N ASP A 24 -9.65 2.64 22.13
CA ASP A 24 -8.94 3.28 23.23
C ASP A 24 -7.44 3.37 22.93
N LEU A 25 -6.89 4.58 23.03
CA LEU A 25 -5.45 4.82 22.84
C LEU A 25 -4.68 4.46 24.12
N GLN A 26 -3.45 3.95 23.97
CA GLN A 26 -2.59 3.70 25.13
C GLN A 26 -2.11 4.99 25.82
N SER A 27 -2.09 6.11 25.09
CA SER A 27 -1.70 7.42 25.62
C SER A 27 -2.86 8.42 25.46
N ARG A 28 -3.32 8.95 26.59
CA ARG A 28 -4.33 10.02 26.64
C ARG A 28 -3.83 11.31 25.96
N GLU A 29 -2.54 11.60 26.08
CA GLU A 29 -1.94 12.78 25.44
C GLU A 29 -1.95 12.62 23.92
N ALA A 30 -1.68 11.41 23.40
CA ALA A 30 -1.78 11.14 21.98
C ALA A 30 -3.22 11.29 21.47
N GLU A 31 -4.21 10.90 22.28
CA GLU A 31 -5.63 11.14 22.00
C GLU A 31 -5.93 12.64 21.89
N MET A 32 -5.42 13.45 22.83
CA MET A 32 -5.55 14.90 22.80
C MET A 32 -4.89 15.52 21.56
N LEU A 33 -3.72 15.00 21.14
CA LEU A 33 -3.04 15.44 19.92
C LEU A 33 -3.90 15.18 18.67
N LEU A 34 -4.53 14.01 18.55
CA LEU A 34 -5.45 13.72 17.45
C LEU A 34 -6.69 14.63 17.48
N ARG A 35 -7.26 14.90 18.66
CA ARG A 35 -8.36 15.85 18.84
C ARG A 35 -7.97 17.28 18.46
N TYR A 36 -6.74 17.69 18.75
CA TYR A 36 -6.20 18.97 18.33
C TYR A 36 -6.13 19.07 16.81
N MET A 37 -5.59 18.04 16.13
CA MET A 37 -5.56 17.98 14.67
C MET A 37 -6.96 18.17 14.08
N MET A 38 -7.99 17.49 14.63
CA MET A 38 -9.38 17.65 14.18
C MET A 38 -9.94 19.07 14.33
N THR A 39 -9.43 19.84 15.29
CA THR A 39 -9.95 21.18 15.61
C THR A 39 -9.40 22.25 14.66
N ARG A 40 -8.20 22.04 14.09
CA ARG A 40 -7.56 22.98 13.17
C ARG A 40 -7.52 22.45 11.74
N GLU A 41 -8.34 23.03 10.86
CA GLU A 41 -8.44 22.56 9.47
C GLU A 41 -7.15 22.69 8.68
N ASN A 42 -6.41 23.79 8.86
CA ASN A 42 -5.12 24.00 8.21
C ASN A 42 -4.08 22.93 8.59
N VAL A 43 -4.08 22.52 9.87
CA VAL A 43 -3.22 21.43 10.35
C VAL A 43 -3.68 20.10 9.76
N LEU A 44 -4.98 19.79 9.83
CA LEU A 44 -5.51 18.52 9.33
C LEU A 44 -5.34 18.36 7.82
N GLN A 45 -5.33 19.46 7.07
CA GLN A 45 -5.03 19.46 5.64
C GLN A 45 -3.63 18.92 5.35
N ARG A 46 -2.68 19.13 6.26
CA ARG A 46 -1.27 18.68 6.20
C ARG A 46 -1.01 17.33 6.87
N VAL A 47 -2.04 16.73 7.48
CA VAL A 47 -1.94 15.40 8.09
C VAL A 47 -2.22 14.35 7.03
N HIS A 48 -1.29 13.42 6.82
CA HIS A 48 -1.43 12.31 5.88
C HIS A 48 -1.45 10.97 6.64
N PHE A 49 -2.53 10.20 6.51
CA PHE A 49 -2.58 8.86 7.12
C PHE A 49 -1.85 7.85 6.24
N VAL A 50 -0.93 7.09 6.83
CA VAL A 50 -0.07 6.16 6.08
C VAL A 50 0.01 4.79 6.75
N ASP A 51 0.09 3.75 5.93
CA ASP A 51 0.29 2.39 6.42
C ASP A 51 1.78 2.09 6.70
N ASN A 52 2.67 2.56 5.82
CA ASN A 52 4.12 2.45 5.97
C ASN A 52 4.76 3.83 6.05
N PHE A 53 5.53 4.06 7.11
CA PHE A 53 6.10 5.37 7.43
C PHE A 53 7.63 5.45 7.34
N ARG A 54 8.31 4.39 6.89
CA ARG A 54 9.80 4.28 6.92
C ARG A 54 10.54 5.38 6.15
N HIS A 55 9.90 5.98 5.16
CA HIS A 55 10.53 6.95 4.26
C HIS A 55 10.20 8.40 4.58
N PHE A 56 9.36 8.65 5.58
CA PHE A 56 8.95 10.01 5.93
C PHE A 56 9.82 10.59 7.03
N SER A 57 10.03 11.90 6.94
CA SER A 57 10.94 12.64 7.80
C SER A 57 10.25 13.29 9.01
N ARG A 58 8.90 13.32 9.02
CA ARG A 58 8.05 13.86 10.10
C ARG A 58 6.86 12.94 10.34
N VAL A 59 6.97 12.05 11.32
CA VAL A 59 5.99 10.95 11.52
C VAL A 59 5.54 10.87 12.96
N ILE A 60 4.23 10.84 13.16
CA ILE A 60 3.59 10.45 14.43
C ILE A 60 3.09 9.02 14.31
N VAL A 61 3.44 8.18 15.27
CA VAL A 61 2.89 6.83 15.42
C VAL A 61 2.11 6.76 16.73
N VAL A 62 0.86 6.30 16.64
CA VAL A 62 -0.04 6.13 17.80
C VAL A 62 -0.55 4.71 17.85
N SER A 63 -0.55 4.12 19.05
CA SER A 63 -1.01 2.75 19.28
C SER A 63 -2.21 2.68 20.22
N THR A 64 -3.13 1.77 19.94
CA THR A 64 -4.30 1.48 20.78
C THR A 64 -4.01 0.38 21.80
N THR A 65 -4.84 0.25 22.83
CA THR A 65 -4.67 -0.71 23.92
C THR A 65 -4.69 -2.17 23.45
N CYS A 66 -5.30 -2.44 22.30
CA CYS A 66 -5.42 -3.77 21.71
C CYS A 66 -4.18 -4.28 20.94
N VAL A 67 -3.05 -3.55 20.95
CA VAL A 67 -1.79 -3.97 20.32
C VAL A 67 -0.60 -3.83 21.26
N HIS A 68 0.40 -4.70 21.13
CA HIS A 68 1.62 -4.69 21.96
C HIS A 68 2.75 -3.85 21.32
N VAL A 69 2.44 -2.64 20.90
CA VAL A 69 3.39 -1.66 20.33
C VAL A 69 3.45 -0.46 21.27
N ALA A 70 4.56 0.30 21.27
CA ALA A 70 4.70 1.47 22.13
C ALA A 70 3.56 2.49 21.92
N PRO A 71 3.07 3.15 22.99
CA PRO A 71 1.90 4.02 22.94
C PRO A 71 2.01 5.13 21.90
N PHE A 72 3.19 5.73 21.82
CA PHE A 72 3.46 6.89 21.00
C PHE A 72 4.93 6.93 20.56
N ARG A 73 5.17 7.31 19.31
CA ARG A 73 6.51 7.70 18.82
C ARG A 73 6.39 8.86 17.87
N TYR A 74 7.35 9.78 17.97
CA TYR A 74 7.50 10.89 17.05
C TYR A 74 8.89 10.87 16.41
N TYR A 75 8.91 10.77 15.08
CA TYR A 75 10.11 10.74 14.25
C TYR A 75 10.29 12.10 13.57
N ARG A 76 11.50 12.63 13.65
CA ARG A 76 11.91 13.87 12.98
C ARG A 76 13.25 13.67 12.29
N ARG A 77 13.43 14.30 11.13
CA ARG A 77 14.70 14.29 10.41
C ARG A 77 15.84 14.74 11.32
N ASN A 78 16.92 13.97 11.34
CA ASN A 78 18.15 14.29 12.07
C ASN A 78 17.95 14.53 13.59
N LYS A 79 16.86 14.03 14.19
CA LYS A 79 16.60 14.11 15.63
C LYS A 79 16.32 12.71 16.18
N PRO A 80 16.65 12.44 17.46
CA PRO A 80 16.29 11.18 18.07
C PRO A 80 14.77 11.02 18.11
N VAL A 81 14.32 9.76 18.00
CA VAL A 81 12.90 9.42 18.18
C VAL A 81 12.50 9.78 19.60
N THR A 82 11.39 10.49 19.74
CA THR A 82 10.84 10.84 21.05
C THR A 82 9.54 10.08 21.32
N THR A 83 9.30 9.75 22.58
CA THR A 83 8.03 9.22 23.08
C THR A 83 7.18 10.29 23.77
N ASP A 84 7.69 11.52 23.84
CA ASP A 84 7.01 12.68 24.41
C ASP A 84 6.03 13.29 23.41
N VAL A 85 4.76 13.31 23.77
CA VAL A 85 3.68 13.85 22.94
C VAL A 85 3.72 15.37 22.90
N GLU A 86 4.16 16.05 23.97
CA GLU A 86 4.26 17.51 24.01
C GLU A 86 5.26 18.02 22.98
N GLN A 87 6.37 17.30 22.78
CA GLN A 87 7.35 17.60 21.73
C GLN A 87 6.74 17.54 20.32
N ALA A 88 5.87 16.57 20.06
CA ALA A 88 5.16 16.47 18.78
C ALA A 88 4.10 17.57 18.64
N PHE A 89 3.38 17.87 19.72
CA PHE A 89 2.38 18.93 19.76
C PHE A 89 2.99 20.33 19.52
N MET A 90 4.10 20.65 20.21
CA MET A 90 4.82 21.92 20.03
C MET A 90 5.34 22.07 18.60
N ASP A 91 5.86 21.00 18.02
CA ASP A 91 6.34 20.98 16.65
C ASP A 91 5.20 21.19 15.64
N LEU A 92 4.06 20.52 15.83
CA LEU A 92 2.85 20.72 15.03
C LEU A 92 2.28 22.14 15.16
N TYR A 93 2.37 22.73 16.36
CA TYR A 93 1.94 24.09 16.62
C TYR A 93 2.84 25.13 15.95
N GLN A 94 4.15 24.92 15.95
CA GLN A 94 5.13 25.81 15.34
C GLN A 94 5.16 25.72 13.81
N HIS A 95 4.89 24.54 13.26
CA HIS A 95 4.97 24.24 11.83
C HIS A 95 3.64 23.68 11.30
N PRO A 96 2.55 24.50 11.26
CA PRO A 96 1.22 24.06 10.85
C PRO A 96 1.09 23.83 9.34
N ASP A 97 1.97 24.42 8.53
CA ASP A 97 1.94 24.34 7.07
C ASP A 97 2.82 23.22 6.50
N GLU A 98 3.57 22.51 7.36
CA GLU A 98 4.43 21.40 6.99
C GLU A 98 3.67 20.06 7.08
N ASP A 99 3.86 19.20 6.07
CA ASP A 99 3.22 17.89 6.02
C ASP A 99 3.68 16.99 7.19
N ILE A 100 2.73 16.27 7.78
CA ILE A 100 2.98 15.33 8.87
C ILE A 100 2.27 14.01 8.59
N TYR A 101 2.99 12.90 8.79
CA TYR A 101 2.50 11.57 8.47
C TYR A 101 2.07 10.86 9.75
N VAL A 102 0.88 10.27 9.76
CA VAL A 102 0.30 9.62 10.93
C VAL A 102 0.10 8.13 10.66
N GLY A 103 0.78 7.30 11.43
CA GLY A 103 0.58 5.86 11.48
C GLY A 103 -0.24 5.46 12.71
N LEU A 104 -1.31 4.70 12.49
CA LEU A 104 -2.16 4.18 13.56
C LEU A 104 -2.01 2.66 13.67
N PHE A 105 -1.73 2.18 14.89
CA PHE A 105 -1.63 0.77 15.20
C PHE A 105 -2.80 0.33 16.07
N PHE A 106 -3.70 -0.44 15.47
CA PHE A 106 -4.90 -0.97 16.12
C PHE A 106 -5.27 -2.33 15.54
N LYS A 107 -6.19 -3.03 16.21
CA LYS A 107 -6.63 -4.38 15.82
C LYS A 107 -7.30 -4.35 14.44
N ASP A 108 -6.96 -5.32 13.60
CA ASP A 108 -7.55 -5.54 12.27
C ASP A 108 -7.38 -4.36 11.28
N ARG A 109 -6.34 -3.52 11.49
CA ARG A 109 -6.10 -2.31 10.67
C ARG A 109 -6.03 -2.57 9.16
N SER A 110 -5.51 -3.73 8.74
CA SER A 110 -5.32 -4.08 7.32
C SER A 110 -6.62 -4.42 6.59
N SER A 111 -7.67 -4.80 7.34
CA SER A 111 -8.99 -5.13 6.80
C SER A 111 -10.05 -4.08 7.16
N CYS A 112 -9.65 -2.94 7.73
CA CYS A 112 -10.56 -1.87 8.14
C CYS A 112 -10.86 -0.93 6.96
N PRO A 113 -12.11 -0.90 6.45
CA PRO A 113 -12.47 -0.08 5.30
C PRO A 113 -12.41 1.43 5.62
N GLU A 114 -12.74 1.84 6.85
CA GLU A 114 -12.69 3.24 7.27
C GLU A 114 -11.26 3.77 7.23
N PHE A 115 -10.28 2.97 7.68
CA PHE A 115 -8.88 3.34 7.59
C PHE A 115 -8.37 3.32 6.15
N ALA A 116 -8.72 2.29 5.38
CA ALA A 116 -8.35 2.21 3.96
C ALA A 116 -8.83 3.42 3.15
N SER A 117 -9.98 4.00 3.48
CA SER A 117 -10.54 5.18 2.80
C SER A 117 -9.73 6.46 2.98
N VAL A 118 -8.95 6.56 4.06
CA VAL A 118 -8.12 7.74 4.37
C VAL A 118 -6.63 7.51 4.18
N LEU A 119 -6.22 6.31 3.77
CA LEU A 119 -4.83 6.02 3.47
C LEU A 119 -4.38 6.84 2.26
N GLU A 120 -3.33 7.61 2.47
CA GLU A 120 -2.68 8.40 1.43
C GLU A 120 -1.40 7.68 1.01
N GLU A 121 -1.30 7.38 -0.28
CA GLU A 121 -0.04 6.85 -0.81
C GLU A 121 1.03 7.95 -0.76
N PRO A 122 2.27 7.61 -0.35
CA PRO A 122 3.38 8.54 -0.51
C PRO A 122 3.42 9.02 -1.96
N VAL A 123 3.32 10.33 -2.17
CA VAL A 123 3.85 10.91 -3.40
C VAL A 123 5.33 10.56 -3.38
N ARG A 124 5.72 9.55 -4.18
CA ARG A 124 7.10 9.08 -4.29
C ARG A 124 7.92 10.20 -4.94
N THR A 125 8.31 11.21 -4.18
CA THR A 125 8.93 12.42 -4.73
C THR A 125 10.34 12.16 -5.30
N ASP A 126 10.94 11.00 -5.05
CA ASP A 126 12.37 10.81 -5.31
C ASP A 126 12.71 9.58 -6.18
N MET A 127 11.73 8.97 -6.85
CA MET A 127 12.08 7.94 -7.84
C MET A 127 12.48 8.64 -9.13
N ASP A 128 13.78 8.58 -9.44
CA ASP A 128 14.35 8.91 -10.75
C ASP A 128 13.39 8.37 -11.84
N PRO A 129 12.92 9.20 -12.79
CA PRO A 129 12.05 8.74 -13.88
C PRO A 129 12.56 7.45 -14.54
N ALA A 130 13.88 7.25 -14.66
CA ALA A 130 14.46 6.01 -15.17
C ALA A 130 14.15 4.78 -14.29
N MET A 131 14.15 4.94 -12.96
CA MET A 131 13.80 3.87 -12.02
C MET A 131 12.31 3.55 -12.07
N ARG A 132 11.44 4.55 -12.28
CA ARG A 132 10.00 4.32 -12.46
C ARG A 132 9.70 3.54 -13.73
N GLU A 133 10.35 3.91 -14.82
CA GLU A 133 10.23 3.20 -16.11
C GLU A 133 10.73 1.77 -15.99
N MET A 134 11.89 1.56 -15.35
CA MET A 134 12.40 0.22 -15.06
C MET A 134 11.42 -0.63 -14.24
N LEU A 135 10.83 -0.07 -13.18
CA LEU A 135 9.83 -0.77 -12.36
C LEU A 135 8.56 -1.12 -13.16
N SER A 136 8.12 -0.24 -14.06
CA SER A 136 6.98 -0.51 -14.95
C SER A 136 7.29 -1.67 -15.89
N LEU A 137 8.46 -1.65 -16.54
CA LEU A 137 8.90 -2.71 -17.44
C LEU A 137 9.07 -4.04 -16.69
N GLN A 138 9.56 -4.03 -15.45
CA GLN A 138 9.65 -5.22 -14.61
C GLN A 138 8.28 -5.78 -14.26
N ALA A 139 7.31 -4.92 -13.93
CA ALA A 139 5.94 -5.36 -13.65
C ALA A 139 5.30 -5.98 -14.89
N GLU A 140 5.44 -5.34 -16.06
CA GLU A 140 4.99 -5.87 -17.34
C GLU A 140 5.63 -7.23 -17.65
N TRP A 141 6.93 -7.36 -17.43
CA TRP A 141 7.65 -8.61 -17.62
C TRP A 141 7.15 -9.72 -16.67
N VAL A 142 6.92 -9.40 -15.39
CA VAL A 142 6.36 -10.37 -14.42
C VAL A 142 4.97 -10.83 -14.86
N ILE A 143 4.12 -9.92 -15.35
CA ILE A 143 2.78 -10.25 -15.86
C ILE A 143 2.89 -11.15 -17.10
N ASP A 144 3.76 -10.81 -18.05
CA ASP A 144 3.99 -11.59 -19.26
C ASP A 144 4.52 -13.00 -18.93
N GLN A 145 5.42 -13.13 -17.96
CA GLN A 145 5.90 -14.43 -17.46
C GLN A 145 4.78 -15.24 -16.82
N ALA A 146 3.95 -14.62 -15.96
CA ALA A 146 2.83 -15.30 -15.33
C ALA A 146 1.80 -15.78 -16.37
N LEU A 147 1.49 -14.96 -17.37
CA LEU A 147 0.57 -15.32 -18.44
C LEU A 147 1.12 -16.45 -19.30
N ARG A 148 2.42 -16.42 -19.62
CA ARG A 148 3.08 -17.52 -20.35
C ARG A 148 3.07 -18.81 -19.54
N ALA A 149 3.40 -18.75 -18.25
CA ALA A 149 3.37 -19.92 -17.38
C ALA A 149 1.96 -20.53 -17.31
N HIS A 150 0.93 -19.70 -17.18
CA HIS A 150 -0.45 -20.16 -17.16
C HIS A 150 -0.89 -20.81 -18.48
N ARG A 151 -0.61 -20.18 -19.63
CA ARG A 151 -0.89 -20.77 -20.96
C ARG A 151 -0.17 -22.09 -21.18
N ARG A 152 1.08 -22.19 -20.73
CA ARG A 152 1.85 -23.42 -20.80
C ARG A 152 1.23 -24.52 -19.95
N GLU A 153 0.76 -24.17 -18.76
CA GLU A 153 0.04 -25.09 -17.87
C GLU A 153 -1.26 -25.61 -18.53
N GLU A 154 -2.04 -24.74 -19.19
CA GLU A 154 -3.23 -25.17 -19.94
C GLU A 154 -2.89 -26.14 -21.08
N LEU A 155 -1.82 -25.87 -21.83
CA LEU A 155 -1.36 -26.76 -22.90
C LEU A 155 -0.87 -28.11 -22.36
N MET A 156 -0.17 -28.11 -21.22
CA MET A 156 0.22 -29.35 -20.54
C MET A 156 -0.98 -30.15 -20.07
N ARG A 157 -1.99 -29.50 -19.47
CA ARG A 157 -3.24 -30.18 -19.06
C ARG A 157 -3.94 -30.82 -20.26
N ALA A 158 -3.99 -30.14 -21.42
CA ALA A 158 -4.57 -30.71 -22.63
C ALA A 158 -3.81 -31.94 -23.16
N VAL A 159 -2.49 -32.01 -22.93
CA VAL A 159 -1.68 -33.20 -23.24
C VAL A 159 -2.00 -34.33 -22.26
N ASP A 160 -2.07 -34.03 -20.97
CA ASP A 160 -2.41 -35.00 -19.92
C ASP A 160 -3.83 -35.57 -20.11
N ASP A 161 -4.82 -34.73 -20.41
CA ASP A 161 -6.21 -35.15 -20.69
C ASP A 161 -6.28 -36.09 -21.92
N ALA A 162 -5.45 -35.84 -22.94
CA ALA A 162 -5.38 -36.70 -24.12
C ALA A 162 -4.71 -38.06 -23.83
N LEU A 163 -3.73 -38.09 -22.91
CA LEU A 163 -3.13 -39.32 -22.42
C LEU A 163 -4.14 -40.14 -21.60
N ASP A 164 -4.85 -39.49 -20.67
CA ASP A 164 -5.83 -40.13 -19.79
C ASP A 164 -7.01 -40.73 -20.58
N SER A 165 -7.43 -40.08 -21.66
CA SER A 165 -8.49 -40.57 -22.56
C SER A 165 -8.00 -41.59 -23.60
N GLY A 166 -6.68 -41.80 -23.73
CA GLY A 166 -6.09 -42.69 -24.72
C GLY A 166 -6.24 -42.21 -26.17
N ASP A 167 -6.58 -40.94 -26.40
CA ASP A 167 -6.76 -40.37 -27.74
C ASP A 167 -5.42 -39.95 -28.35
N ARG A 168 -4.89 -40.83 -29.20
CA ARG A 168 -3.63 -40.62 -29.91
C ARG A 168 -3.65 -39.40 -30.84
N ALA A 169 -4.79 -39.06 -31.44
CA ALA A 169 -4.89 -37.93 -32.35
C ALA A 169 -4.89 -36.60 -31.58
N ALA A 170 -5.68 -36.52 -30.50
CA ALA A 170 -5.70 -35.37 -29.61
C ALA A 170 -4.32 -35.12 -28.97
N PHE A 171 -3.62 -36.18 -28.55
CA PHE A 171 -2.29 -36.08 -27.96
C PHE A 171 -1.26 -35.48 -28.93
N LEU A 172 -1.27 -35.91 -30.19
CA LEU A 172 -0.36 -35.39 -31.21
C LEU A 172 -0.59 -33.89 -31.47
N ILE A 173 -1.85 -33.45 -31.52
CA ILE A 173 -2.21 -32.05 -31.74
C ILE A 173 -1.83 -31.18 -30.53
N ALA A 174 -2.16 -31.62 -29.32
CA ALA A 174 -1.83 -30.90 -28.09
C ALA A 174 -0.31 -30.80 -27.87
N SER A 175 0.44 -31.87 -28.15
CA SER A 175 1.90 -31.89 -28.06
C SER A 175 2.54 -30.96 -29.08
N GLN A 176 2.05 -30.92 -30.32
CA GLN A 176 2.54 -29.98 -31.34
C GLN A 176 2.32 -28.52 -30.92
N ARG A 177 1.17 -28.20 -30.34
CA ARG A 177 0.87 -26.85 -29.83
C ARG A 177 1.79 -26.44 -28.68
N LEU A 178 2.07 -27.36 -27.75
CA LEU A 178 3.01 -27.12 -26.65
C LEU A 178 4.43 -26.90 -27.16
N ILE A 179 4.90 -27.71 -28.12
CA ILE A 179 6.22 -27.55 -28.73
C ILE A 179 6.33 -26.20 -29.45
N ALA A 180 5.33 -25.83 -30.25
CA ALA A 180 5.30 -24.53 -30.94
C ALA A 180 5.26 -23.35 -29.96
N PHE A 181 4.62 -23.53 -28.80
CA PHE A 181 4.55 -22.50 -27.75
C PHE A 181 5.91 -22.32 -27.07
N ASP A 182 6.57 -23.43 -26.69
CA ASP A 182 7.89 -23.42 -26.06
C ASP A 182 9.00 -22.94 -27.02
N GLN A 183 8.82 -23.11 -28.34
CA GLN A 183 9.73 -22.58 -29.38
C GLN A 183 9.51 -21.09 -29.70
N GLY A 184 8.48 -20.44 -29.13
CA GLY A 184 8.18 -19.02 -29.35
C GLY A 184 7.49 -18.71 -30.68
N GLU A 185 7.10 -19.73 -31.46
CA GLU A 185 6.48 -19.56 -32.78
C GLU A 185 5.03 -19.06 -32.69
N LEU A 186 4.36 -19.29 -31.55
CA LEU A 186 2.99 -18.82 -31.30
C LEU A 186 2.87 -17.35 -30.87
N THR A 187 3.97 -16.69 -30.45
CA THR A 187 3.92 -15.28 -30.02
C THR A 187 3.90 -14.27 -31.17
N ALA A 188 4.23 -14.68 -32.40
CA ALA A 188 4.29 -13.78 -33.56
C ALA A 188 2.94 -13.54 -34.25
N ALA A 189 1.88 -14.28 -33.89
CA ALA A 189 0.60 -14.23 -34.58
C ALA A 189 -0.44 -13.26 -33.98
N SER A 190 -0.10 -12.54 -32.91
CA SER A 190 -1.03 -11.65 -32.18
C SER A 190 -0.63 -10.17 -32.15
N SER A 191 0.28 -9.76 -33.04
CA SER A 191 0.72 -8.35 -33.19
C SER A 191 0.62 -7.85 -34.65
N LEU A 192 -0.49 -8.20 -35.32
CA LEU A 192 -1.06 -7.49 -36.47
C LEU A 192 -2.55 -7.25 -36.19
#